data_AF-A0A2A5F833-F1
#
_entry.id   AF-A0A2A5F833-F1
#
_cell.length_a   1.000
_cell.length_b   1.000
_cell.length_c   1.000
_cell.angle_alpha   90.00
_cell.angle_beta   90.00
_cell.angle_gamma   90.00
#
_symmetry.space_group_name_H-M   'P 1'
#
loop_
_entity.id
_entity.type
_entity.pdbx_description
1 polymer ?
#
loop_
_entity_poly.entity_id
_entity_poly.type
_entity_poly.pdbx_seq_one_letter_code
_entity_poly.pdbx_strand_id
1 'polypeptide(L)'
;MTPPNRQLEKKFLQSIVKPLNDLQHRLIEPFVYSSTYSSIETDTGGIASAIAHFPEQIPSRHIAKETRIKLCDASFEYDLIVNYNDTVKHRALTKESRITNMSVYSRFEYCETRGFRFMRTVPYLMPNGNLPNKYDFVQVAIESIQMLANKFEFSADFVQAFPDSSEGFFEWATLYHTKASREVSVEAFNIEFVRKVNDDEYTLVDPPTVKFVVI
;
A
#
# COMPACT_ATOMS: atom_id res chain seq x y z
N MET A 1 24.32 -2.37 27.44
CA MET A 1 22.95 -2.93 27.29
C MET A 1 22.08 -1.86 26.69
N THR A 2 21.46 -2.11 25.54
CA THR A 2 20.52 -1.16 24.92
C THR A 2 19.22 -1.21 25.72
N PRO A 3 18.62 -0.07 26.13
CA PRO A 3 17.35 -0.08 26.85
C PRO A 3 16.29 -0.86 26.05
N PRO A 4 15.37 -1.60 26.72
CA PRO A 4 14.41 -2.50 26.07
C PRO A 4 13.63 -1.81 24.93
N ASN A 5 13.33 -0.51 25.09
CA ASN A 5 12.59 0.26 24.11
C ASN A 5 13.36 0.47 22.79
N ARG A 6 14.68 0.65 22.84
CA ARG A 6 15.52 0.85 21.63
C ARG A 6 15.66 -0.43 20.80
N GLN A 7 15.62 -1.61 21.42
CA GLN A 7 15.66 -2.86 20.66
C GLN A 7 14.32 -3.10 19.94
N LEU A 8 13.21 -2.78 20.60
CA LEU A 8 11.88 -2.86 20.01
C LEU A 8 11.70 -1.84 18.89
N GLU A 9 12.16 -0.61 19.09
CA GLU A 9 12.19 0.44 18.06
C GLU A 9 13.06 0.03 16.86
N LYS A 10 14.25 -0.54 17.07
CA LYS A 10 15.06 -1.06 15.97
C LYS A 10 14.33 -2.15 15.17
N LYS A 11 13.62 -3.05 15.84
CA LYS A 11 12.78 -4.05 15.16
C LYS A 11 11.65 -3.39 14.39
N PHE A 12 10.99 -2.38 14.96
CA PHE A 12 9.94 -1.62 14.28
C PHE A 12 10.45 -1.02 12.96
N LEU A 13 11.58 -0.32 13.03
CA LEU A 13 12.24 0.28 11.85
C LEU A 13 12.60 -0.77 10.79
N GLN A 14 13.18 -1.90 11.21
CA GLN A 14 13.68 -2.91 10.28
C GLN A 14 12.58 -3.80 9.68
N SER A 15 11.52 -4.09 10.44
CA SER A 15 10.47 -5.03 10.01
C SER A 15 9.27 -4.38 9.35
N ILE A 16 9.07 -3.07 9.57
CA ILE A 16 7.89 -2.35 9.07
C ILE A 16 8.29 -1.16 8.22
N VAL A 17 9.05 -0.22 8.79
CA VAL A 17 9.33 1.08 8.14
C VAL A 17 10.19 0.91 6.89
N LYS A 18 11.31 0.20 7.00
CA LYS A 18 12.20 -0.01 5.86
C LYS A 18 11.50 -0.74 4.70
N PRO A 19 10.81 -1.89 4.93
CA PRO A 19 10.05 -2.54 3.87
C PRO A 19 8.99 -1.65 3.21
N LEU A 20 8.30 -0.80 3.98
CA LEU A 20 7.34 0.15 3.42
C LEU A 20 8.03 1.19 2.52
N ASN A 21 9.16 1.75 2.95
CA ASN A 21 9.93 2.68 2.14
C ASN A 21 10.46 2.01 0.87
N ASP A 22 10.97 0.78 0.96
CA ASP A 22 11.44 0.01 -0.20
C ASP A 22 10.29 -0.31 -1.18
N LEU A 23 9.06 -0.53 -0.68
CA LEU A 23 7.87 -0.65 -1.52
C LEU A 23 7.52 0.68 -2.19
N GLN A 24 7.48 1.79 -1.45
CA GLN A 24 7.16 3.12 -2.01
C GLN A 24 8.06 3.50 -3.19
N HIS A 25 9.37 3.25 -3.09
CA HIS A 25 10.32 3.52 -4.17
C HIS A 25 10.05 2.68 -5.43
N ARG A 26 9.52 1.45 -5.29
CA ARG A 26 9.15 0.63 -6.46
C ARG A 26 7.82 1.01 -7.06
N LEU A 27 6.92 1.58 -6.27
CA LEU A 27 5.60 1.98 -6.74
C LEU A 27 5.66 3.22 -7.66
N ILE A 28 6.68 4.07 -7.55
CA ILE A 28 6.86 5.22 -8.45
C ILE A 28 7.45 4.86 -9.82
N GLU A 29 7.89 3.60 -10.00
CA GLU A 29 8.38 3.13 -11.29
C GLU A 29 7.19 2.72 -12.20
N PRO A 30 7.14 3.17 -13.46
CA PRO A 30 6.06 2.89 -14.41
C PRO A 30 6.15 1.47 -14.98
N PHE A 31 6.17 0.45 -14.13
CA PHE A 31 6.17 -0.95 -14.57
C PHE A 31 4.76 -1.52 -14.67
N VAL A 32 4.58 -2.45 -15.61
CA VAL A 32 3.38 -3.30 -15.66
C VAL A 32 3.47 -4.35 -14.56
N TYR A 33 2.46 -4.40 -13.71
CA TYR A 33 2.28 -5.45 -12.72
C TYR A 33 1.06 -6.31 -13.10
N SER A 34 1.26 -7.63 -13.18
CA SER A 34 0.15 -8.57 -13.39
C SER A 34 -0.75 -8.62 -12.16
N SER A 35 -2.05 -8.61 -12.36
CA SER A 35 -3.06 -8.67 -11.28
C SER A 35 -3.15 -10.03 -10.59
N THR A 36 -2.63 -11.11 -11.20
CA THR A 36 -2.84 -12.49 -10.71
C THR A 36 -1.79 -12.93 -9.69
N TYR A 37 -0.56 -12.41 -9.78
CA TYR A 37 0.55 -12.66 -8.85
C TYR A 37 1.60 -11.55 -8.99
N SER A 38 1.42 -10.40 -8.33
CA SER A 38 2.45 -9.35 -8.31
C SER A 38 3.34 -9.49 -7.07
N SER A 39 4.63 -9.14 -7.23
CA SER A 39 5.53 -8.93 -6.09
C SER A 39 4.92 -7.94 -5.08
N ILE A 40 4.14 -6.96 -5.55
CA ILE A 40 3.42 -5.99 -4.72
C ILE A 40 2.45 -6.70 -3.75
N GLU A 41 1.71 -7.71 -4.16
CA GLU A 41 0.81 -8.42 -3.22
C GLU A 41 1.58 -9.15 -2.12
N THR A 42 2.70 -9.76 -2.49
CA THR A 42 3.58 -10.43 -1.53
C THR A 42 4.16 -9.44 -0.53
N ASP A 43 4.64 -8.28 -1.01
CA ASP A 43 5.26 -7.25 -0.18
C ASP A 43 4.25 -6.57 0.73
N THR A 44 3.09 -6.19 0.20
CA THR A 44 1.99 -5.59 0.99
C THR A 44 1.48 -6.56 2.06
N GLY A 45 1.32 -7.85 1.72
CA GLY A 45 0.95 -8.89 2.69
C GLY A 45 2.00 -9.08 3.78
N GLY A 46 3.29 -9.05 3.42
CA GLY A 46 4.40 -9.09 4.38
C GLY A 46 4.40 -7.90 5.34
N ILE A 47 4.25 -6.69 4.82
CA ILE A 47 4.16 -5.45 5.61
C ILE A 47 2.91 -5.47 6.51
N ALA A 48 1.75 -5.87 5.98
CA ALA A 48 0.52 -5.98 6.76
C ALA A 48 0.66 -6.96 7.93
N SER A 49 1.29 -8.11 7.68
CA SER A 49 1.60 -9.08 8.74
C SER A 49 2.55 -8.49 9.79
N ALA A 50 3.59 -7.77 9.37
CA ALA A 50 4.52 -7.14 10.31
C ALA A 50 3.82 -6.10 11.21
N ILE A 51 2.95 -5.25 10.64
CA ILE A 51 2.14 -4.27 11.38
C ILE A 51 1.15 -4.95 12.33
N ALA A 52 0.37 -5.91 11.82
CA ALA A 52 -0.69 -6.59 12.59
C ALA A 52 -0.15 -7.38 13.79
N HIS A 53 1.04 -7.98 13.66
CA HIS A 53 1.66 -8.78 14.72
C HIS A 53 2.72 -8.02 15.53
N PHE A 54 2.98 -6.74 15.24
CA PHE A 54 3.97 -5.97 16.01
C PHE A 54 3.64 -5.92 17.52
N PRO A 55 2.38 -5.73 17.96
CA PRO A 55 2.06 -5.74 19.40
C PRO A 55 2.36 -7.07 20.10
N GLU A 56 2.53 -8.17 19.36
CA GLU A 56 2.90 -9.48 19.91
C GLU A 56 4.38 -9.57 20.30
N GLN A 57 5.19 -8.57 19.93
CA GLN A 57 6.57 -8.44 20.40
C GLN A 57 6.64 -8.00 21.89
N ILE A 58 5.50 -7.65 22.51
CA ILE A 58 5.41 -7.40 23.95
C ILE A 58 5.56 -8.76 24.69
N PRO A 59 6.42 -8.87 25.71
CA PRO A 59 6.73 -10.15 26.38
C PRO A 59 5.53 -10.89 27.00
N SER A 60 4.41 -10.22 27.24
CA SER A 60 3.20 -10.81 27.82
C SER A 60 2.12 -11.04 26.78
N ARG A 61 1.80 -12.31 26.51
CA ARG A 61 0.81 -12.72 25.50
C ARG A 61 -0.61 -12.17 25.75
N HIS A 62 -1.03 -12.09 27.02
CA HIS A 62 -2.35 -11.57 27.37
C HIS A 62 -2.42 -10.06 27.09
N ILE A 63 -1.36 -9.34 27.46
CA ILE A 63 -1.22 -7.91 27.16
C ILE A 63 -1.18 -7.68 25.66
N ALA A 64 -0.47 -8.51 24.89
CA ALA A 64 -0.41 -8.40 23.43
C ALA A 64 -1.79 -8.53 22.77
N LYS A 65 -2.59 -9.55 23.17
CA LYS A 65 -3.93 -9.76 22.61
C LYS A 65 -4.88 -8.62 22.94
N GLU A 66 -4.92 -8.19 24.20
CA GLU A 66 -5.75 -7.05 24.62
C GLU A 66 -5.32 -5.75 23.94
N THR A 67 -4.01 -5.55 23.79
CA THR A 67 -3.47 -4.38 23.09
C THR A 67 -3.91 -4.38 21.63
N ARG A 68 -3.81 -5.51 20.93
CA ARG A 68 -4.26 -5.62 19.54
C ARG A 68 -5.75 -5.29 19.39
N ILE A 69 -6.62 -5.81 20.26
CA ILE A 69 -8.06 -5.49 20.24
C ILE A 69 -8.28 -3.99 20.43
N LYS A 70 -7.67 -3.40 21.46
CA LYS A 70 -7.77 -1.96 21.73
C LYS A 70 -7.26 -1.10 20.57
N LEU A 71 -6.26 -1.56 19.83
CA LEU A 71 -5.74 -0.85 18.67
C LEU A 71 -6.69 -0.93 17.47
N CYS A 72 -7.33 -2.08 17.24
CA CYS A 72 -8.36 -2.22 16.19
C CYS A 72 -9.56 -1.32 16.49
N ASP A 73 -9.97 -1.22 17.76
CA ASP A 73 -11.07 -0.34 18.18
C ASP A 73 -10.69 1.16 18.08
N ALA A 74 -9.39 1.48 18.05
CA ALA A 74 -8.89 2.86 18.11
C ALA A 74 -8.52 3.44 16.74
N SER A 75 -8.27 2.63 15.71
CA SER A 75 -7.94 3.08 14.35
C SER A 75 -8.56 2.17 13.30
N PHE A 76 -9.32 2.81 12.41
CA PHE A 76 -9.89 2.14 11.24
C PHE A 76 -8.81 1.57 10.34
N GLU A 77 -7.72 2.30 10.13
CA GLU A 77 -6.61 1.92 9.27
C GLU A 77 -5.89 0.68 9.81
N TYR A 78 -5.68 0.63 11.13
CA TYR A 78 -5.07 -0.53 11.76
C TYR A 78 -6.00 -1.77 11.68
N ASP A 79 -7.30 -1.60 11.92
CA ASP A 79 -8.26 -2.70 11.74
C ASP A 79 -8.29 -3.18 10.28
N LEU A 80 -8.22 -2.25 9.32
CA LEU A 80 -8.18 -2.55 7.89
C LEU A 80 -6.92 -3.36 7.51
N ILE A 81 -5.74 -3.02 8.05
CA ILE A 81 -4.50 -3.80 7.88
C ILE A 81 -4.63 -5.18 8.50
N VAL A 82 -5.21 -5.28 9.70
CA VAL A 82 -5.44 -6.57 10.37
C VAL A 82 -6.37 -7.46 9.55
N ASN A 83 -7.46 -6.91 9.03
CA ASN A 83 -8.42 -7.60 8.18
C ASN A 83 -7.77 -8.06 6.86
N TYR A 84 -6.94 -7.22 6.24
CA TYR A 84 -6.17 -7.59 5.05
C TYR A 84 -5.16 -8.73 5.36
N ASN A 85 -4.36 -8.61 6.43
CA ASN A 85 -3.44 -9.67 6.85
C ASN A 85 -4.16 -11.00 7.09
N ASP A 86 -5.30 -10.97 7.79
CA ASP A 86 -6.08 -12.17 8.04
C ASP A 86 -6.62 -12.76 6.72
N THR A 87 -7.06 -11.92 5.77
CA THR A 87 -7.53 -12.34 4.44
C THR A 87 -6.42 -13.01 3.63
N VAL A 88 -5.20 -12.44 3.61
CA VAL A 88 -4.05 -13.02 2.90
C VAL A 88 -3.63 -14.37 3.50
N LYS A 89 -3.72 -14.51 4.84
CA LYS A 89 -3.34 -15.76 5.54
C LYS A 89 -4.37 -16.85 5.43
N HIS A 90 -5.65 -16.48 5.38
CA HIS A 90 -6.76 -17.41 5.46
C HIS A 90 -7.53 -17.39 4.15
N ARG A 91 -7.53 -18.52 3.43
CA ARG A 91 -8.28 -18.68 2.17
C ARG A 91 -9.77 -18.34 2.28
N ALA A 92 -10.34 -18.43 3.49
CA ALA A 92 -11.67 -17.94 3.82
C ALA A 92 -11.70 -17.49 5.30
N LEU A 93 -12.36 -16.37 5.58
CA LEU A 93 -12.60 -15.89 6.93
C LEU A 93 -14.00 -16.31 7.40
N THR A 94 -14.12 -16.68 8.68
CA THR A 94 -15.42 -17.04 9.28
C THR A 94 -16.43 -15.88 9.23
N LYS A 95 -15.94 -14.63 9.30
CA LYS A 95 -16.74 -13.43 9.13
C LYS A 95 -16.41 -12.79 7.80
N GLU A 96 -17.30 -12.93 6.82
CA GLU A 96 -17.10 -12.35 5.49
C GLU A 96 -16.96 -10.83 5.52
N SER A 97 -17.61 -10.16 6.48
CA SER A 97 -17.53 -8.71 6.67
C SER A 97 -16.10 -8.18 6.94
N ARG A 98 -15.16 -9.07 7.26
CA ARG A 98 -13.74 -8.76 7.52
C ARG A 98 -12.85 -9.06 6.32
N ILE A 99 -13.39 -9.58 5.23
CA ILE A 99 -12.63 -9.85 4.01
C ILE A 99 -12.20 -8.51 3.44
N THR A 100 -10.90 -8.33 3.28
CA THR A 100 -10.33 -7.16 2.61
C THR A 100 -9.44 -7.67 1.49
N ASN A 101 -9.92 -7.51 0.26
CA ASN A 101 -9.16 -7.89 -0.93
C ASN A 101 -8.19 -6.77 -1.30
N MET A 102 -7.19 -7.10 -2.11
CA MET A 102 -6.32 -6.10 -2.71
C MET A 102 -6.47 -6.09 -4.23
N SER A 103 -6.31 -4.92 -4.83
CA SER A 103 -6.12 -4.79 -6.27
C SER A 103 -5.09 -3.71 -6.57
N VAL A 104 -4.25 -3.96 -7.56
CA VAL A 104 -3.16 -3.06 -7.95
C VAL A 104 -3.55 -2.27 -9.18
N TYR A 105 -3.38 -0.95 -9.14
CA TYR A 105 -3.72 -0.02 -10.21
C TYR A 105 -2.51 0.81 -10.61
N SER A 106 -2.31 1.05 -11.89
CA SER A 106 -1.38 2.07 -12.38
C SER A 106 -2.12 3.40 -12.48
N ARG A 107 -1.73 4.39 -11.68
CA ARG A 107 -2.35 5.72 -11.66
C ARG A 107 -1.60 6.68 -12.58
N PHE A 108 -2.35 7.35 -13.44
CA PHE A 108 -1.86 8.42 -14.30
C PHE A 108 -2.58 9.73 -14.01
N GLU A 109 -1.83 10.83 -14.02
CA GLU A 109 -2.42 12.16 -14.15
C GLU A 109 -2.69 12.47 -15.62
N TYR A 110 -3.91 12.88 -15.93
CA TYR A 110 -4.32 13.35 -17.24
C TYR A 110 -4.47 14.87 -17.25
N CYS A 111 -3.79 15.50 -18.20
CA CYS A 111 -3.90 16.92 -18.50
C CYS A 111 -4.20 17.08 -20.00
N GLU A 112 -5.27 17.81 -20.32
CA GLU A 112 -5.76 17.95 -21.70
C GLU A 112 -4.70 18.50 -22.67
N THR A 113 -3.84 19.39 -22.21
CA THR A 113 -2.80 20.04 -23.03
C THR A 113 -1.45 19.31 -23.02
N ARG A 114 -1.18 18.49 -21.99
CA ARG A 114 0.13 17.86 -21.78
C ARG A 114 0.13 16.34 -21.98
N GLY A 115 -1.05 15.72 -21.99
CA GLY A 115 -1.21 14.27 -22.07
C GLY A 115 -1.22 13.61 -20.70
N PHE A 116 -0.44 12.54 -20.55
CA PHE A 116 -0.44 11.66 -19.39
C PHE A 116 0.89 11.70 -18.65
N ARG A 117 0.84 11.68 -17.32
CA ARG A 117 2.02 11.50 -16.46
C ARG A 117 1.78 10.30 -15.57
N PHE A 118 2.68 9.33 -15.58
CA PHE A 118 2.62 8.25 -14.61
C PHE A 118 2.85 8.83 -13.21
N MET A 119 1.95 8.53 -12.27
CA MET A 119 2.09 9.00 -10.90
C MET A 119 2.74 7.92 -10.06
N ARG A 120 2.10 6.75 -10.00
CA ARG A 120 2.57 5.57 -9.28
C ARG A 120 1.62 4.41 -9.49
N THR A 121 2.11 3.24 -9.12
CA THR A 121 1.29 2.08 -8.84
C THR A 121 0.66 2.20 -7.45
N VAL A 122 -0.63 1.91 -7.35
CA VAL A 122 -1.44 2.05 -6.14
C VAL A 122 -2.02 0.68 -5.77
N PRO A 123 -1.50 0.02 -4.72
CA PRO A 123 -2.16 -1.11 -4.11
C PRO A 123 -3.35 -0.62 -3.29
N TYR A 124 -4.55 -0.98 -3.71
CA TYR A 124 -5.78 -0.64 -3.01
C TYR A 124 -6.30 -1.80 -2.17
N LEU A 125 -6.63 -1.52 -0.92
CA LEU A 125 -7.43 -2.38 -0.06
C LEU A 125 -8.92 -2.13 -0.31
N MET A 126 -9.69 -3.21 -0.48
CA MET A 126 -11.12 -3.19 -0.80
C MET A 126 -11.89 -4.09 0.19
N PRO A 127 -12.43 -3.52 1.28
CA PRO A 127 -13.30 -4.24 2.20
C PRO A 127 -14.51 -4.83 1.47
N ASN A 128 -14.78 -6.11 1.72
CA ASN A 128 -15.84 -6.90 1.10
C ASN A 128 -15.80 -6.91 -0.44
N GLY A 129 -14.63 -6.64 -1.05
CA GLY A 129 -14.49 -6.51 -2.50
C GLY A 129 -15.31 -5.36 -3.11
N ASN A 130 -15.76 -4.40 -2.30
CA ASN A 130 -16.66 -3.36 -2.75
C ASN A 130 -15.89 -2.17 -3.36
N LEU A 131 -16.07 -1.95 -4.66
CA LEU A 131 -15.31 -0.97 -5.46
C LEU A 131 -15.51 0.53 -5.12
N PRO A 132 -16.60 1.05 -4.51
CA PRO A 132 -16.62 2.46 -4.13
C PRO A 132 -15.69 2.73 -2.94
N ASN A 133 -15.34 1.72 -2.14
CA ASN A 133 -14.57 1.85 -0.91
C ASN A 133 -13.17 1.24 -1.09
N LYS A 134 -12.33 1.91 -1.89
CA LYS A 134 -10.92 1.53 -2.05
C LYS A 134 -10.03 2.46 -1.22
N TYR A 135 -9.09 1.87 -0.49
CA TYR A 135 -8.17 2.59 0.38
C TYR A 135 -6.74 2.32 -0.07
N ASP A 136 -5.94 3.38 -0.21
CA ASP A 136 -4.54 3.22 -0.57
C ASP A 136 -3.77 2.51 0.55
N PHE A 137 -3.24 1.32 0.26
CA PHE A 137 -2.53 0.51 1.24
C PHE A 137 -1.37 1.26 1.90
N VAL A 138 -0.60 2.05 1.14
CA VAL A 138 0.56 2.74 1.71
C VAL A 138 0.10 3.81 2.69
N GLN A 139 -0.94 4.57 2.34
CA GLN A 139 -1.50 5.59 3.23
C GLN A 139 -2.04 4.95 4.53
N VAL A 140 -2.83 3.88 4.38
CA VAL A 140 -3.35 3.09 5.50
C VAL A 140 -2.20 2.52 6.37
N ALA A 141 -1.12 2.05 5.74
CA ALA A 141 0.05 1.55 6.45
C ALA A 141 0.80 2.67 7.20
N ILE A 142 0.97 3.85 6.59
CA ILE A 142 1.57 5.04 7.21
C ILE A 142 0.79 5.42 8.48
N GLU A 143 -0.53 5.52 8.38
CA GLU A 143 -1.40 5.88 9.52
C GLU A 143 -1.36 4.82 10.62
N SER A 144 -1.37 3.54 10.24
CA SER A 144 -1.21 2.42 11.19
C SER A 144 0.15 2.46 11.90
N ILE A 145 1.22 2.78 11.17
CA ILE A 145 2.58 2.91 11.71
C ILE A 145 2.67 4.09 12.68
N GLN A 146 2.08 5.24 12.34
CA GLN A 146 2.04 6.42 13.21
C GLN A 146 1.30 6.11 14.51
N MET A 147 0.16 5.42 14.43
CA MET A 147 -0.58 4.97 15.61
C MET A 147 0.29 4.04 16.48
N LEU A 148 0.97 3.05 15.88
CA LEU A 148 1.87 2.16 16.63
C LEU A 148 3.05 2.93 17.25
N ALA A 149 3.69 3.82 16.50
CA ALA A 149 4.79 4.64 17.00
C ALA A 149 4.34 5.47 18.22
N ASN A 150 3.17 6.11 18.15
CA ASN A 150 2.57 6.82 19.27
C ASN A 150 2.28 5.89 20.47
N LYS A 151 1.75 4.69 20.21
CA LYS A 151 1.42 3.71 21.25
C LYS A 151 2.66 3.23 22.01
N PHE A 152 3.78 3.08 21.32
CA PHE A 152 5.04 2.56 21.86
C PHE A 152 6.07 3.65 22.17
N GLU A 153 5.69 4.93 22.03
CA GLU A 153 6.56 6.09 22.27
C GLU A 153 7.84 6.09 21.41
N PHE A 154 7.72 5.66 20.15
CA PHE A 154 8.79 5.78 19.16
C PHE A 154 8.69 7.14 18.45
N SER A 155 9.82 7.65 17.93
CA SER A 155 9.75 8.76 16.97
C SER A 155 8.92 8.33 15.75
N ALA A 156 8.21 9.24 15.11
CA ALA A 156 7.49 8.98 13.85
C ALA A 156 8.19 9.62 12.64
N ASP A 157 9.36 10.26 12.84
CA ASP A 157 10.04 11.11 11.85
C ASP A 157 10.58 10.31 10.64
N PHE A 158 10.55 8.98 10.71
CA PHE A 158 10.99 8.08 9.64
C PHE A 158 9.90 7.76 8.60
N VAL A 159 8.64 8.13 8.86
CA VAL A 159 7.55 7.86 7.93
C VAL A 159 7.53 8.96 6.88
N GLN A 160 8.16 8.69 5.74
CA GLN A 160 8.23 9.64 4.64
C GLN A 160 6.90 9.67 3.89
N ALA A 161 6.48 10.88 3.50
CA ALA A 161 5.45 11.05 2.49
C ALA A 161 5.88 10.39 1.18
N PHE A 162 4.91 10.03 0.34
CA PHE A 162 5.20 9.49 -0.98
C PHE A 162 6.18 10.39 -1.73
N PRO A 163 7.25 9.83 -2.33
CA PRO A 163 8.06 10.59 -3.26
C PRO A 163 7.18 11.02 -4.44
N ASP A 164 7.34 12.28 -4.88
CA ASP A 164 6.74 12.75 -6.11
C ASP A 164 7.19 11.88 -7.28
N SER A 165 6.29 11.64 -8.23
CA SER A 165 6.69 11.04 -9.51
C SER A 165 7.75 11.91 -10.16
N SER A 166 8.89 11.30 -10.50
CA SER A 166 10.00 11.96 -11.19
C SER A 166 9.73 12.19 -12.68
N GLU A 167 8.60 11.71 -13.21
CA GLU A 167 8.33 11.73 -14.63
C GLU A 167 7.58 12.99 -15.13
N GLY A 168 7.92 13.40 -16.35
CA GLY A 168 7.21 14.44 -17.07
C GLY A 168 5.85 13.96 -17.61
N PHE A 169 5.18 14.86 -18.32
CA PHE A 169 4.01 14.48 -19.12
C PHE A 169 4.46 13.96 -20.49
N PHE A 170 3.75 12.96 -20.99
CA PHE A 170 3.93 12.34 -22.29
C PHE A 170 2.62 12.30 -23.05
N GLU A 171 2.69 12.17 -24.38
CA GLU A 171 1.50 12.08 -25.22
C GLU A 171 0.62 10.88 -24.83
N TRP A 172 1.23 9.76 -24.44
CA TRP A 172 0.56 8.47 -24.19
C TRP A 172 0.83 7.96 -22.77
N ALA A 173 -0.13 7.23 -22.21
CA ALA A 173 0.07 6.50 -20.97
C ALA A 173 0.97 5.28 -21.23
N THR A 174 2.18 5.31 -20.66
CA THR A 174 3.21 4.30 -20.94
C THR A 174 3.55 3.52 -19.67
N LEU A 175 3.64 2.20 -19.80
CA LEU A 175 4.25 1.33 -18.78
C LEU A 175 5.33 0.46 -19.43
N TYR A 176 6.39 0.15 -18.69
CA TYR A 176 7.45 -0.74 -19.10
C TYR A 176 7.15 -2.17 -18.65
N HIS A 177 7.36 -3.13 -19.54
CA HIS A 177 7.38 -4.54 -19.22
C HIS A 177 8.80 -4.95 -18.81
N THR A 178 8.99 -5.36 -17.56
CA THR A 178 10.34 -5.71 -17.10
C THR A 178 10.83 -6.99 -17.77
N LYS A 179 12.03 -6.93 -18.39
CA LYS A 179 12.71 -8.09 -19.00
C LYS A 179 13.24 -9.11 -17.97
N ALA A 180 13.22 -8.74 -16.69
CA ALA A 180 13.84 -9.49 -15.58
C ALA A 180 13.00 -10.70 -15.12
N SER A 181 11.73 -10.76 -15.48
CA SER A 181 10.87 -11.91 -15.20
C SER A 181 10.50 -12.57 -16.53
N ARG A 182 11.37 -13.45 -17.02
CA ARG A 182 11.30 -14.04 -18.38
C ARG A 182 10.06 -14.89 -18.68
N GLU A 183 9.05 -14.91 -17.81
CA GLU A 183 7.83 -15.73 -17.95
C GLU A 183 6.58 -15.04 -17.35
N VAL A 184 6.51 -13.70 -17.30
CA VAL A 184 5.28 -13.03 -16.84
C VAL A 184 4.36 -12.79 -18.04
N SER A 185 3.30 -13.59 -18.15
CA SER A 185 2.14 -13.22 -18.96
C SER A 185 1.31 -12.19 -18.21
N VAL A 186 1.15 -11.00 -18.79
CA VAL A 186 0.22 -10.00 -18.27
C VAL A 186 -1.18 -10.34 -18.79
N GLU A 187 -1.99 -11.01 -17.97
CA GLU A 187 -3.36 -11.39 -18.34
C GLU A 187 -4.33 -10.21 -18.18
N ALA A 188 -4.16 -9.44 -17.11
CA ALA A 188 -4.93 -8.23 -16.84
C ALA A 188 -4.14 -7.28 -15.94
N PHE A 189 -4.33 -5.98 -16.15
CA PHE A 189 -3.82 -4.91 -15.31
C PHE A 189 -4.89 -3.82 -15.20
N ASN A 190 -4.90 -3.09 -14.07
CA ASN A 190 -5.86 -2.02 -13.84
C ASN A 190 -5.18 -0.67 -14.05
N ILE A 191 -5.87 0.25 -14.69
CA ILE A 191 -5.42 1.64 -14.86
C ILE A 191 -6.45 2.54 -14.22
N GLU A 192 -5.99 3.62 -13.59
CA GLU A 192 -6.86 4.73 -13.22
C GLU A 192 -6.27 6.06 -13.68
N PHE A 193 -7.15 6.96 -14.11
CA PHE A 193 -6.78 8.30 -14.52
C PHE A 193 -7.34 9.31 -13.53
N VAL A 194 -6.50 10.26 -13.16
CA VAL A 194 -6.87 11.37 -12.29
C VAL A 194 -6.53 12.70 -12.93
N ARG A 195 -7.22 13.76 -12.53
CA ARG A 195 -6.90 15.14 -12.91
C ARG A 195 -6.66 15.95 -11.65
N LYS A 196 -5.57 16.73 -11.65
CA LYS A 196 -5.26 17.67 -10.55
C LYS A 196 -6.32 18.76 -10.47
N VAL A 197 -6.91 18.96 -9.29
CA VAL A 197 -7.93 19.97 -8.99
C VAL A 197 -7.29 21.18 -8.29
N ASN A 198 -6.41 20.91 -7.31
CA ASN A 198 -5.60 21.90 -6.61
C ASN A 198 -4.25 21.26 -6.23
N ASP A 199 -3.41 21.94 -5.44
CA ASP A 199 -2.01 21.54 -5.23
C ASP A 199 -1.83 20.10 -4.70
N ASP A 200 -2.80 19.56 -3.95
CA ASP A 200 -2.74 18.22 -3.37
C ASP A 200 -3.95 17.31 -3.69
N GLU A 201 -4.95 17.83 -4.41
CA GLU A 201 -6.21 17.11 -4.67
C GLU A 201 -6.32 16.66 -6.12
N TYR A 202 -6.76 15.41 -6.27
CA TYR A 202 -6.94 14.73 -7.54
C TYR A 202 -8.35 14.13 -7.62
N THR A 203 -9.04 14.33 -8.73
CA THR A 203 -10.33 13.67 -9.02
C THR A 203 -10.16 12.60 -10.08
N LEU A 204 -10.92 11.51 -9.99
CA LEU A 204 -11.01 10.54 -11.07
C LEU A 204 -11.56 11.21 -12.35
N VAL A 205 -11.01 10.83 -13.49
CA VAL A 205 -11.43 11.33 -14.80
C VAL A 205 -11.41 10.19 -15.81
N ASP A 206 -12.33 10.23 -16.76
CA ASP A 206 -12.26 9.39 -17.95
C ASP A 206 -11.72 10.23 -19.13
N PRO A 207 -10.46 10.03 -19.56
CA PRO A 207 -9.89 10.78 -20.66
C PRO A 207 -10.59 10.43 -22.01
N PRO A 208 -10.77 11.39 -22.92
CA PRO A 208 -11.56 11.20 -24.14
C PRO A 208 -10.94 10.20 -25.13
N THR A 209 -9.62 9.96 -25.06
CA THR A 209 -8.93 8.92 -25.83
C THR A 209 -7.69 8.47 -25.07
N VAL A 210 -7.56 7.16 -24.84
CA VAL A 210 -6.37 6.57 -24.23
C VAL A 210 -5.64 5.76 -25.28
N LYS A 211 -4.40 6.16 -25.59
CA LYS A 211 -3.43 5.27 -26.22
C LYS A 211 -2.51 4.77 -25.11
N PHE A 212 -2.44 3.45 -25.00
CA PHE A 212 -1.67 2.78 -23.99
C PHE A 212 -0.58 1.94 -24.64
N VAL A 213 0.66 2.13 -24.19
CA VAL A 213 1.81 1.38 -24.72
C VAL A 213 2.51 0.65 -23.59
N VAL A 214 2.66 -0.66 -23.80
CA VAL A 214 3.52 -1.52 -23.01
C VAL A 214 4.81 -1.72 -23.79
N ILE A 215 5.94 -1.30 -23.22
CA ILE A 215 7.28 -1.35 -23.86
C ILE A 215 8.12 -2.47 -23.27
#